data_AF-A0AB33CT28-F1
#
_entry.id   AF-A0AB33CT28-F1
#
_cell.length_a   1.000
_cell.length_b   1.000
_cell.length_c   1.000
_cell.angle_alpha   90.00
_cell.angle_beta   90.00
_cell.angle_gamma   90.00
#
_symmetry.space_group_name_H-M   'P 1'
#
loop_
_entity.id
_entity.type
_entity.pdbx_description
1 polymer ?
#
loop_
_entity_poly.entity_id
_entity_poly.type
_entity_poly.pdbx_seq_one_letter_code
_entity_poly.pdbx_strand_id
1 'polypeptide(L)'
;MKKRYADEQIIRILQEAESRELPIKDLCKRHNITEQKFHRWRCGSGPRLPGATQPNSAWSYDFVHDQLVDGRVLKMLCVIDKCTRDAWRSR
;
A
#
# COMPACT_ATOMS: atom_id res chain seq x y z
N MET A 1 2.91 -29.30 -11.78
CA MET A 1 3.55 -28.49 -10.71
C MET A 1 3.19 -27.02 -10.90
N LYS A 2 2.66 -26.33 -9.88
CA LYS A 2 2.44 -24.88 -9.94
C LYS A 2 3.81 -24.18 -9.89
N LYS A 3 4.14 -23.34 -10.87
CA LYS A 3 5.32 -22.45 -10.78
C LYS A 3 5.16 -21.59 -9.51
N ARG A 4 6.02 -21.82 -8.52
CA ARG A 4 6.17 -20.94 -7.36
C ARG A 4 7.08 -19.80 -7.78
N TYR A 5 6.62 -18.57 -7.62
CA TYR A 5 7.46 -17.39 -7.80
C TYR A 5 8.26 -17.19 -6.52
N ALA A 6 9.53 -16.80 -6.65
CA ALA A 6 10.31 -16.37 -5.49
C ALA A 6 9.74 -15.05 -4.94
N ASP A 7 9.80 -14.86 -3.63
CA ASP A 7 9.26 -13.65 -3.00
C ASP A 7 9.92 -12.38 -3.55
N GLU A 8 11.23 -12.44 -3.85
CA GLU A 8 11.98 -11.35 -4.50
C GLU A 8 11.41 -10.96 -5.85
N GLN A 9 11.00 -11.93 -6.67
CA GLN A 9 10.39 -11.63 -7.98
C GLN A 9 9.04 -10.97 -7.82
N ILE A 10 8.24 -11.42 -6.85
CA ILE A 10 6.93 -10.81 -6.58
C ILE A 10 7.11 -9.37 -6.07
N ILE A 11 8.07 -9.14 -5.17
CA ILE A 11 8.39 -7.80 -4.64
C ILE A 11 8.77 -6.86 -5.78
N ARG A 12 9.67 -7.26 -6.68
CA ARG A 12 10.08 -6.43 -7.84
C ARG A 12 8.90 -6.05 -8.73
N ILE A 13 8.02 -7.01 -9.05
CA ILE A 13 6.83 -6.77 -9.87
C ILE A 13 5.87 -5.80 -9.17
N LEU A 14 5.69 -5.94 -7.86
CA LEU A 14 4.82 -5.05 -7.07
C LEU A 14 5.41 -3.63 -6.98
N GLN A 15 6.73 -3.47 -6.87
CA GLN A 15 7.40 -2.16 -6.91
C GLN A 15 7.28 -1.46 -8.26
N GLU A 16 7.47 -2.20 -9.36
CA GLU A 16 7.30 -1.67 -10.73
C GLU A 16 5.85 -1.18 -10.95
N ALA A 17 4.88 -1.84 -10.30
CA ALA A 17 3.48 -1.37 -10.31
C ALA A 17 3.21 -0.15 -9.42
N GLU A 18 3.99 0.08 -8.36
CA GLU A 18 3.87 1.24 -7.46
C GLU A 18 4.53 2.49 -8.07
N SER A 19 5.59 2.30 -8.85
CA SER A 19 6.24 3.34 -9.66
C SER A 19 5.28 4.00 -10.67
N ARG A 20 4.15 3.35 -10.99
CA ARG A 20 3.10 3.80 -11.94
C ARG A 20 3.62 4.11 -13.35
N GLU A 21 4.79 3.58 -13.71
CA GLU A 21 5.41 3.82 -15.02
C GLU A 21 4.65 3.11 -16.16
N LEU A 22 3.95 2.01 -15.87
CA LEU A 22 3.24 1.21 -16.86
C LEU A 22 1.83 0.83 -16.39
N PRO A 23 0.85 0.72 -17.32
CA PRO A 23 -0.45 0.14 -17.01
C PRO A 23 -0.32 -1.29 -16.49
N ILE A 24 -1.12 -1.66 -15.48
CA ILE A 24 -1.11 -3.02 -14.86
C ILE A 24 -1.25 -4.13 -15.93
N LYS A 25 -2.01 -3.85 -16.99
CA LYS A 25 -2.26 -4.78 -18.09
C LYS A 25 -1.00 -5.15 -18.87
N ASP A 26 -0.10 -4.18 -19.08
CA ASP A 26 1.13 -4.40 -19.83
C ASP A 26 2.24 -4.98 -18.95
N LEU A 27 2.26 -4.61 -17.66
CA LEU A 27 3.07 -5.27 -16.63
C LEU A 27 2.76 -6.77 -16.57
N CYS A 28 1.47 -7.14 -16.55
CA CYS A 28 1.04 -8.53 -16.48
C CYS A 28 1.48 -9.35 -17.70
N LYS A 29 1.44 -8.75 -18.90
CA LYS A 29 1.94 -9.39 -20.13
C LYS A 29 3.46 -9.59 -20.09
N ARG A 30 4.22 -8.58 -19.68
CA ARG A 30 5.69 -8.60 -19.63
C ARG A 30 6.22 -9.69 -18.69
N HIS A 31 5.58 -9.84 -17.54
CA HIS A 31 5.95 -10.82 -16.51
C HIS A 31 5.24 -12.18 -16.67
N ASN A 32 4.43 -12.35 -17.72
CA ASN A 32 3.66 -13.57 -17.98
C ASN A 32 2.81 -14.00 -16.75
N ILE A 33 2.15 -13.03 -16.11
CA ILE A 33 1.26 -13.23 -14.97
C ILE A 33 -0.17 -12.83 -15.33
N THR A 34 -1.15 -13.46 -14.68
CA THR A 34 -2.54 -13.05 -14.81
C THR A 34 -2.84 -11.90 -13.86
N GLU A 35 -3.75 -11.01 -14.26
CA GLU A 35 -4.17 -9.87 -13.44
C GLU A 35 -4.75 -10.32 -12.09
N GLN A 36 -5.50 -11.43 -12.08
CA GLN A 36 -6.01 -12.04 -10.85
C GLN A 36 -4.89 -12.43 -9.86
N LYS A 37 -3.74 -12.91 -10.37
CA LYS A 37 -2.60 -13.28 -9.53
C LYS A 37 -1.94 -12.02 -8.95
N PHE A 38 -1.82 -10.98 -9.75
CA PHE A 38 -1.33 -9.68 -9.31
C PHE A 38 -2.22 -9.05 -8.22
N HIS A 39 -3.55 -9.02 -8.43
CA HIS A 39 -4.50 -8.50 -7.44
C HIS A 39 -4.48 -9.31 -6.14
N ARG A 40 -4.35 -10.64 -6.22
CA ARG A 40 -4.18 -11.49 -5.03
C ARG A 40 -2.94 -11.11 -4.22
N TRP A 41 -1.82 -10.82 -4.88
CA TRP A 41 -0.61 -10.38 -4.20
C TRP A 41 -0.79 -9.02 -3.52
N ARG A 42 -1.50 -8.08 -4.16
CA ARG A 42 -1.88 -6.80 -3.53
C ARG A 42 -2.80 -6.95 -2.32
N CYS A 43 -3.75 -7.88 -2.36
CA CYS A 43 -4.68 -8.13 -1.26
C CYS A 43 -4.11 -8.98 -0.11
N GLY A 44 -2.77 -9.10 -0.01
CA GLY A 44 -2.11 -9.67 1.18
C GLY A 44 -1.76 -11.15 1.09
N SER A 45 -1.95 -11.81 -0.05
CA SER A 45 -1.45 -13.19 -0.25
C SER A 45 -0.03 -13.23 -0.84
N GLY A 46 0.55 -12.08 -1.16
CA GLY A 46 1.93 -11.93 -1.60
C GLY A 46 2.85 -11.42 -0.50
N PRO A 47 4.17 -11.42 -0.72
CA PRO A 47 5.12 -10.77 0.17
C PRO A 47 4.80 -9.28 0.31
N ARG A 48 4.96 -8.77 1.53
CA ARG A 48 4.79 -7.35 1.84
C ARG A 48 5.95 -6.58 1.19
N LEU A 49 5.65 -5.53 0.44
CA LEU A 49 6.67 -4.62 -0.08
C LEU A 49 7.49 -4.04 1.08
N PRO A 50 8.81 -3.83 0.91
CA PRO A 50 9.59 -3.10 1.89
C PRO A 50 8.92 -1.74 2.11
N GLY A 51 8.66 -1.40 3.37
CA GLY A 51 8.06 -0.12 3.74
C GLY A 51 8.93 1.06 3.31
N ALA A 52 8.38 2.27 3.39
CA ALA A 52 9.14 3.49 3.19
C ALA A 52 10.44 3.47 4.00
N THR A 53 11.58 3.57 3.30
CA THR A 53 12.92 3.50 3.92
C THR A 53 13.39 4.86 4.43
N GLN A 54 12.76 5.94 3.97
CA GLN A 54 13.13 7.31 4.35
C GLN A 54 11.96 8.02 5.02
N PRO A 55 12.21 8.82 6.08
CA PRO A 55 11.21 9.70 6.65
C PRO A 55 10.61 10.60 5.58
N ASN A 56 9.34 10.93 5.75
CA ASN A 56 8.56 11.79 4.87
C ASN A 56 8.38 11.29 3.42
N SER A 57 8.76 10.04 3.09
CA SER A 57 8.67 9.51 1.71
C SER A 57 7.31 8.88 1.38
N ALA A 58 6.60 8.32 2.36
CA ALA A 58 5.26 7.79 2.16
C ALA A 58 4.39 7.99 3.41
N TRP A 59 3.24 8.61 3.23
CA TRP A 59 2.33 9.00 4.31
C TRP A 59 1.03 8.21 4.16
N SER A 60 0.42 7.85 5.28
CA SER A 60 -0.94 7.32 5.33
C SER A 60 -1.82 8.33 6.03
N TYR A 61 -3.04 8.48 5.54
CA TYR A 61 -3.98 9.44 6.10
C TYR A 61 -5.38 8.84 6.20
N ASP A 62 -6.08 9.12 7.30
CA ASP A 62 -7.46 8.69 7.55
C ASP A 62 -8.30 9.78 8.22
N PHE A 63 -9.56 9.89 7.81
CA PHE A 63 -10.55 10.81 8.37
C PHE A 63 -11.45 10.08 9.36
N VAL A 64 -11.43 10.50 10.62
CA VAL A 64 -12.40 10.06 11.62
C VAL A 64 -13.49 11.13 11.74
N HIS A 65 -14.74 10.70 11.60
CA HIS A 65 -15.91 11.55 11.79
C HIS A 65 -16.84 10.87 12.79
N ASP A 66 -17.08 11.52 13.92
CA ASP A 66 -17.90 10.96 15.01
C ASP A 66 -18.82 12.03 15.60
N GLN A 67 -19.90 11.62 16.25
CA GLN A 67 -20.84 12.52 16.92
C GLN A 67 -20.86 12.25 18.42
N LEU A 68 -20.59 13.31 19.18
CA LEU A 68 -20.63 13.27 20.64
C LEU A 68 -22.08 13.18 21.13
N VAL A 69 -22.26 12.67 22.35
CA VAL A 69 -23.58 12.51 22.99
C VAL A 69 -24.38 13.81 23.12
N ASP A 70 -23.71 14.96 23.07
CA ASP A 70 -24.31 16.30 23.11
C ASP A 70 -24.59 16.90 21.73
N GLY A 71 -24.45 16.10 20.67
CA GLY A 71 -24.72 16.49 19.28
C GLY A 71 -23.56 17.20 18.58
N ARG A 72 -22.46 17.54 19.29
CA ARG A 72 -21.26 18.11 18.66
C ARG A 72 -20.58 17.07 17.77
N VAL A 73 -19.98 17.53 16.68
CA VAL A 73 -19.29 16.65 15.72
C VAL A 73 -17.78 16.72 15.94
N LEU A 74 -17.16 15.56 16.11
CA LEU A 74 -15.71 15.39 16.13
C LEU A 74 -15.23 14.99 14.74
N LYS A 75 -14.32 15.78 14.17
CA LYS A 75 -13.62 15.46 12.92
C LYS A 75 -12.13 15.45 13.20
N MET A 76 -11.47 14.33 12.94
CA MET A 76 -10.04 14.17 13.16
C MET A 76 -9.35 13.66 11.90
N LEU A 77 -8.15 14.20 11.68
CA LEU A 77 -7.28 13.93 10.55
C LEU A 77 -6.04 13.21 11.11
N CYS A 78 -6.00 11.88 10.98
CA CYS A 78 -4.91 11.02 11.42
C CYS A 78 -3.84 10.85 10.32
N VAL A 79 -2.75 11.63 10.38
CA VAL A 79 -1.58 11.46 9.49
C VAL A 79 -0.53 10.59 10.15
N ILE A 80 -0.08 9.56 9.46
CA ILE A 80 0.97 8.63 9.91
C ILE A 80 2.08 8.57 8.86
N ASP A 81 3.32 8.78 9.29
CA ASP A 81 4.50 8.52 8.46
C ASP A 81 4.77 7.00 8.40
N LYS A 82 4.84 6.42 7.19
CA LYS A 82 5.02 4.96 7.04
C LYS A 82 6.43 4.47 7.39
N CYS A 83 7.45 5.34 7.33
CA CYS A 83 8.83 5.00 7.64
C CYS A 83 9.06 4.89 9.15
N THR A 84 8.56 5.86 9.93
CA THR A 84 8.73 5.87 11.39
C THR A 84 7.61 5.15 12.13
N ARG A 85 6.44 4.92 11.50
CA ARG A 85 5.18 4.51 12.16
C ARG A 85 4.75 5.49 13.26
N ASP A 86 5.31 6.69 13.28
CA ASP A 86 4.97 7.75 14.21
C ASP A 86 3.84 8.61 13.62
N ALA A 87 2.81 8.86 14.44
CA ALA A 87 1.73 9.76 14.10
C ALA A 87 2.14 11.19 14.48
N TRP A 88 2.19 12.09 13.50
CA TRP A 88 2.41 13.51 13.75
C TRP A 88 1.12 14.11 14.31
N ARG A 89 1.04 14.27 15.64
CA ARG A 89 -0.01 15.06 16.26
C ARG A 89 0.35 16.54 16.14
N SER A 90 -0.47 17.29 15.41
CA SER A 90 -0.52 18.75 15.52
C SER A 90 -0.72 19.12 16.99
N ARG A 91 0.18 19.95 17.54
CA ARG A 91 -0.11 20.69 18.78
C ARG A 91 -1.16 21.75 18.50
#